data_AF-A0A0B7ASM2-F1
#
_entry.id   AF-A0A0B7ASM2-F1
#
_cell.length_a   1.000
_cell.length_b   1.000
_cell.length_c   1.000
_cell.angle_alpha   90.00
_cell.angle_beta   90.00
_cell.angle_gamma   90.00
#
_symmetry.space_group_name_H-M   'P 1'
#
loop_
_entity.id
_entity.type
_entity.pdbx_description
1 polymer ?
#
loop_
_entity_poly.entity_id
_entity_poly.type
_entity_poly.pdbx_seq_one_letter_code
_entity_poly.pdbx_strand_id
1 'polypeptide(L)' 'MVGLKINQKKTEIMTLNMATPAPVKPEDKILPNTNTFTYLGSVISNEGGAVSDIKSRLIDYRSILT' A
#
# COMPACT_ATOMS: atom_id res chain seq x y z
N MET A 1 -24.81 -0.69 -18.92
CA MET A 1 -24.04 0.02 -17.88
C MET A 1 -22.84 -0.85 -17.54
N VAL A 2 -21.62 -0.37 -17.76
CA VAL A 2 -20.40 -1.11 -17.41
C VAL A 2 -19.91 -0.57 -16.08
N GLY A 3 -20.06 -1.36 -15.01
CA GLY A 3 -19.56 -1.02 -13.69
C GLY A 3 -18.20 -1.68 -13.43
N LEU A 4 -17.30 -0.96 -12.75
CA LEU A 4 -16.07 -1.56 -12.25
C LEU A 4 -16.38 -2.39 -11.00
N LYS A 5 -16.03 -3.69 -11.02
CA LYS A 5 -16.16 -4.60 -9.87
C LYS A 5 -14.80 -4.76 -9.19
N ILE A 6 -14.76 -4.49 -7.88
CA ILE A 6 -13.55 -4.66 -7.07
C ILE A 6 -13.24 -6.15 -6.93
N ASN A 7 -11.99 -6.52 -7.22
CA ASN A 7 -11.51 -7.86 -6.93
C ASN A 7 -11.13 -7.96 -5.45
N GLN A 8 -12.04 -8.45 -4.63
CA GLN A 8 -11.88 -8.57 -3.18
C GLN A 8 -10.81 -9.58 -2.71
N LYS A 9 -10.17 -10.33 -3.63
CA LYS A 9 -9.05 -11.21 -3.34
C LYS A 9 -7.70 -10.55 -3.61
N LYS A 10 -7.66 -9.55 -4.49
CA LYS A 10 -6.44 -8.82 -4.89
C LYS A 10 -6.33 -7.42 -4.28
N THR A 11 -7.42 -6.91 -3.72
CA THR A 11 -7.49 -5.53 -3.24
C THR A 11 -7.23 -5.49 -1.74
N GLU A 12 -6.30 -4.63 -1.34
CA GLU A 12 -6.02 -4.28 0.05
C GLU A 12 -6.24 -2.77 0.22
N ILE A 13 -6.45 -2.33 1.46
CA ILE A 13 -6.74 -0.93 1.80
C ILE A 13 -5.55 -0.33 2.53
N MET A 14 -5.01 0.77 2.02
CA MET A 14 -4.04 1.59 2.74
C MET A 14 -4.69 2.90 3.13
N THR A 15 -4.57 3.27 4.40
CA THR A 15 -5.11 4.54 4.92
C THR A 15 -3.97 5.51 5.20
N LEU A 16 -4.09 6.73 4.68
CA LEU A 16 -3.12 7.81 4.86
C LEU A 16 -3.71 8.91 5.76
N ASN A 17 -2.88 9.50 6.62
CA ASN A 17 -3.20 10.70 7.40
C ASN A 17 -4.44 10.60 8.30
N MET A 18 -4.83 9.39 8.71
CA MET A 18 -6.00 9.18 9.56
C MET A 18 -5.65 8.33 10.78
N ALA A 19 -6.01 8.84 11.96
CA ALA A 19 -5.68 8.18 13.24
C ALA A 19 -6.47 6.88 13.47
N THR A 20 -7.70 6.80 12.95
CA THR A 20 -8.60 5.65 13.15
C THR A 20 -9.31 5.29 11.83
N PRO A 21 -8.76 4.33 11.05
CA PRO A 21 -9.39 3.90 9.81
C PRO A 21 -10.71 3.18 10.00
N ALA A 22 -11.74 3.60 9.27
CA ALA A 22 -12.99 2.85 9.18
C ALA A 22 -12.81 1.62 8.27
N PRO A 23 -13.41 0.46 8.59
CA PRO A 23 -13.34 -0.72 7.72
C PRO A 23 -14.03 -0.49 6.38
N VAL A 24 -13.36 -0.81 5.27
CA VAL A 24 -13.96 -0.78 3.92
C VAL A 24 -14.56 -2.15 3.62
N LYS A 25 -15.87 -2.16 3.29
CA LYS A 25 -16.65 -3.39 3.08
C LYS A 25 -17.37 -3.43 1.73
N PRO A 26 -16.69 -3.75 0.62
CA PRO A 26 -17.37 -4.02 -0.64
C PRO A 26 -18.13 -5.36 -0.54
N GLU A 27 -19.41 -5.38 -0.92
CA GLU A 27 -20.29 -6.56 -0.87
C GLU A 27 -20.19 -7.31 0.48
N ASP A 28 -20.25 -6.56 1.58
CA ASP A 28 -20.20 -7.03 2.98
C ASP A 28 -18.90 -7.71 3.44
N LYS A 29 -17.88 -7.79 2.59
CA LYS A 29 -16.57 -8.35 2.96
C LYS A 29 -15.60 -7.25 3.39
N ILE A 30 -15.06 -7.34 4.60
CA ILE A 30 -13.96 -6.48 5.04
C ILE A 30 -12.70 -6.82 4.22
N LEU A 31 -12.12 -5.81 3.57
CA LEU A 31 -10.84 -5.95 2.90
C LEU A 31 -9.68 -5.86 3.89
N PRO A 32 -8.58 -6.60 3.67
CA PRO A 32 -7.38 -6.48 4.50
C PRO A 32 -6.77 -5.08 4.36
N ASN A 33 -6.07 -4.64 5.40
CA ASN A 33 -5.29 -3.42 5.34
C ASN A 33 -3.84 -3.71 4.97
N THR A 34 -3.20 -2.77 4.29
CA THR A 34 -1.76 -2.75 4.04
C THR A 34 -1.15 -1.43 4.51
N ASN A 35 0.12 -1.48 4.89
CA ASN A 35 0.89 -0.33 5.32
C ASN A 35 1.78 0.21 4.21
N THR A 36 2.17 -0.65 3.26
CA THR A 36 3.08 -0.31 2.17
C THR A 36 2.62 -0.91 0.86
N PHE A 37 2.88 -0.22 -0.24
CA PHE A 37 2.76 -0.80 -1.58
C PHE A 37 3.77 -0.17 -2.51
N THR A 38 4.18 -0.93 -3.53
CA THR A 38 5.10 -0.44 -4.56
C THR A 38 4.31 0.06 -5.76
N TYR A 39 4.51 1.31 -6.13
CA TYR A 39 3.95 1.91 -7.34
C TYR A 39 5.06 2.50 -8.19
N LEU A 40 5.20 2.00 -9.42
CA LEU A 40 6.21 2.44 -10.39
C LEU A 40 7.64 2.48 -9.82
N GLY A 41 7.97 1.54 -8.93
CA GLY A 41 9.29 1.44 -8.29
C GLY A 41 9.48 2.30 -7.04
N SER A 42 8.45 3.07 -6.63
CA SER A 42 8.46 3.77 -5.35
C SER A 42 7.67 3.01 -4.29
N VAL A 43 8.22 2.90 -3.10
CA VAL A 43 7.53 2.36 -1.92
C VAL A 43 6.71 3.49 -1.30
N ILE A 44 5.40 3.38 -1.42
CA ILE A 44 4.47 4.26 -0.72
C ILE A 44 4.16 3.62 0.62
N SER A 45 4.26 4.39 1.69
CA SER A 45 4.00 3.93 3.06
C SER A 45 3.07 4.89 3.80
N ASN A 46 2.30 4.36 4.75
CA ASN A 46 1.36 5.15 5.54
C ASN A 46 1.99 5.96 6.68
N GLU A 47 3.31 5.86 6.86
CA GLU A 47 4.13 6.59 7.85
C GLU A 47 4.32 8.07 7.47
N GLY A 48 3.75 8.53 6.35
CA GLY A 48 3.64 9.95 6.00
C GLY A 48 4.90 10.57 5.41
N GLY A 49 5.93 9.77 5.08
CA GLY A 49 7.18 10.27 4.51
C GLY A 49 7.89 9.28 3.59
N ALA A 50 8.90 9.76 2.88
CA ALA A 50 9.69 8.97 1.92
C ALA A 50 10.77 8.09 2.58
N VAL A 51 10.80 7.99 3.91
CA VAL A 51 11.84 7.27 4.66
C VAL A 51 11.94 5.81 4.20
N SER A 52 10.80 5.14 4.03
CA SER A 52 10.74 3.74 3.64
C SER A 52 11.20 3.53 2.19
N ASP A 53 10.83 4.45 1.29
CA ASP A 53 11.33 4.47 -0.09
C ASP A 53 12.85 4.65 -0.15
N ILE A 54 13.38 5.67 0.55
CA ILE A 54 14.82 5.96 0.61
C ILE A 54 15.59 4.77 1.17
N LYS A 55 15.10 4.16 2.26
CA LYS A 55 15.70 2.96 2.86
C LYS A 55 15.71 1.80 1.89
N SER A 56 14.60 1.54 1.19
CA SER A 56 14.52 0.45 0.20
C SER A 56 15.56 0.64 -0.89
N ARG A 57 15.63 1.84 -1.48
CA ARG A 57 16.60 2.15 -2.55
C ARG A 57 18.05 2.07 -2.09
N LEU A 58 18.34 2.43 -0.84
CA LEU A 58 19.68 2.30 -0.27
C LEU A 58 20.07 0.84 -0.04
N ILE A 59 19.13 0.00 0.39
CA ILE A 59 19.34 -1.45 0.55
C ILE A 59 19.59 -2.09 -0.82
N ASP A 60 18.75 -1.76 -1.81
CA ASP A 60 18.90 -2.25 -3.18
C ASP A 60 20.24 -1.84 -3.78
N TYR A 61 20.68 -0.60 -3.55
CA TYR A 61 22.00 -0.15 -3.98
C TYR A 61 23.16 -0.87 -3.27
N ARG A 62 22.98 -1.25 -1.99
CA ARG A 62 24.01 -2.01 -1.27
C ARG A 62 24.10 -3.46 -1.72
N SER A 63 22.96 -4.08 -2.03
CA SER A 63 22.92 -5.48 -2.47
C SER A 63 23.60 -5.70 -3.82
N ILE A 64 23.66 -4.68 -4.68
CA ILE A 64 24.39 -4.75 -5.96
C ILE A 64 25.91 -4.52 -5.82
N LEU A 65 26.38 -3.99 -4.69
CA LEU A 65 27.81 -3.73 -4.44
C LEU A 65 28.53 -4.86 -3.70
N THR A 66 27.80 -5.90 -3.27
CA THR A 66 28.32 -7.02 -2.48
C THR A 66 28.19 -8.31 -3.29
#